data_AF-A0A158DQ03-F1
#
_entry.id   AF-A0A158DQ03-F1
#
_cell.length_a   1.000
_cell.length_b   1.000
_cell.length_c   1.000
_cell.angle_alpha   90.00
_cell.angle_beta   90.00
_cell.angle_gamma   90.00
#
_symmetry.space_group_name_H-M   'P 1'
#
loop_
_entity.id
_entity.type
_entity.pdbx_description
1 polymer ?
#
loop_
_entity_poly.entity_id
_entity_poly.type
_entity_poly.pdbx_seq_one_letter_code
_entity_poly.pdbx_strand_id
1 'polypeptide(L)'
;MLIDDSDAIDAMKTLAQGVGHDVPIVAGESGAAGFAGLVVSMRDRELARSIGLDAKARVLVINTEGATAPGVYARLVGASAEEVSARQREWLKRAAG
;
A
#
# COMPACT_ATOMS: atom_id res chain seq x y z
N MET A 1 -3.69 12.36 -14.67
CA MET A 1 -3.61 12.37 -13.20
C MET A 1 -2.15 12.21 -12.81
N LEU A 2 -1.71 12.92 -11.78
CA LEU A 2 -0.44 12.74 -11.09
C LEU A 2 -0.75 12.43 -9.61
N ILE A 3 0.20 11.84 -8.90
CA ILE A 3 0.12 11.68 -7.44
C ILE A 3 1.21 12.54 -6.79
N ASP A 4 0.95 13.01 -5.58
CA ASP A 4 1.96 13.69 -4.78
C ASP A 4 2.75 12.69 -3.91
N ASP A 5 3.94 13.05 -3.45
CA ASP A 5 4.74 12.21 -2.54
C ASP A 5 3.96 11.85 -1.27
N SER A 6 3.08 12.74 -0.80
CA SER A 6 2.19 12.47 0.33
C SER A 6 1.21 11.33 0.06
N ASP A 7 0.74 11.15 -1.17
CA ASP A 7 -0.13 10.03 -1.52
C ASP A 7 0.65 8.71 -1.48
N ALA A 8 1.92 8.71 -1.93
CA ALA A 8 2.81 7.55 -1.81
C ALA A 8 3.07 7.22 -0.33
N ILE A 9 3.32 8.23 0.51
CA ILE A 9 3.51 8.05 1.95
C ILE A 9 2.25 7.49 2.63
N ASP A 10 1.07 7.99 2.28
CA ASP A 10 -0.19 7.48 2.85
C ASP A 10 -0.50 6.05 2.36
N ALA A 11 -0.12 5.71 1.13
CA ALA A 11 -0.13 4.35 0.64
C ALA A 11 0.83 3.43 1.42
N MET A 12 2.06 3.87 1.70
CA MET A 12 3.01 3.12 2.55
C MET A 12 2.40 2.81 3.92
N LYS A 13 1.81 3.82 4.58
CA LYS A 13 1.12 3.64 5.87
C LYS A 13 -0.04 2.66 5.78
N THR A 14 -0.87 2.80 4.75
CA THR A 14 -2.05 1.93 4.54
C THR A 14 -1.63 0.49 4.33
N LEU A 15 -0.61 0.24 3.49
CA LEU A 15 -0.07 -1.10 3.24
C LEU A 15 0.57 -1.70 4.49
N ALA A 16 1.32 -0.90 5.27
CA ALA A 16 1.98 -1.35 6.49
C ALA A 16 1.02 -1.66 7.65
N GLN A 17 -0.12 -0.97 7.70
CA GLN A 17 -1.16 -1.19 8.70
C GLN A 17 -2.12 -2.30 8.29
N GLY A 18 -2.45 -2.39 6.99
CA GLY A 18 -3.59 -3.14 6.49
C GLY A 18 -4.92 -2.47 6.81
N VAL A 19 -5.98 -2.81 6.06
CA VAL A 19 -7.36 -2.41 6.36
C VAL A 19 -8.16 -3.65 6.72
N GLY A 20 -8.81 -3.65 7.90
CA GLY A 20 -9.58 -4.81 8.36
C GLY A 20 -8.70 -6.06 8.54
N HIS A 21 -8.89 -7.05 7.67
CA HIS A 21 -8.16 -8.32 7.69
C HIS A 21 -7.11 -8.42 6.58
N ASP A 22 -6.77 -7.33 5.90
CA ASP A 22 -5.74 -7.34 4.87
C ASP A 22 -4.36 -7.63 5.46
N VAL A 23 -3.52 -8.27 4.65
CA VAL A 23 -2.15 -8.60 5.02
C VAL A 23 -1.29 -7.32 5.11
N PRO A 24 -0.55 -7.10 6.21
CA PRO A 24 0.43 -6.03 6.27
C PRO A 24 1.55 -6.23 5.25
N ILE A 25 1.95 -5.18 4.54
CA ILE A 25 2.98 -5.20 3.49
C ILE A 25 4.00 -4.10 3.75
N VAL A 26 5.28 -4.45 3.69
CA VAL A 26 6.37 -3.46 3.62
C VAL A 26 6.47 -2.94 2.20
N ALA A 27 6.17 -1.66 1.99
CA ALA A 27 6.35 -1.00 0.71
C ALA A 27 7.15 0.29 0.90
N GLY A 28 8.22 0.45 0.13
CA GLY A 28 8.90 1.74 -0.02
C GLY A 28 8.06 2.74 -0.80
N GLU A 29 8.56 3.95 -0.96
CA GLU A 29 7.83 5.03 -1.62
C GLU A 29 7.51 4.68 -3.09
N SER A 30 8.51 4.24 -3.86
CA SER A 30 8.31 3.83 -5.26
C SER A 30 7.46 2.56 -5.35
N GLY A 31 7.59 1.68 -4.34
CA GLY A 31 6.83 0.44 -4.25
C GLY A 31 5.35 0.67 -3.98
N ALA A 32 5.01 1.70 -3.21
CA ALA A 32 3.64 2.06 -2.86
C ALA A 32 2.94 2.93 -3.92
N ALA A 33 3.69 3.57 -4.83
CA ALA A 33 3.17 4.53 -5.80
C ALA A 33 2.03 3.99 -6.68
N GLY A 34 2.10 2.72 -7.10
CA GLY A 34 1.03 2.09 -7.88
C GLY A 34 -0.28 1.96 -7.10
N PHE A 35 -0.20 1.63 -5.80
CA PHE A 35 -1.35 1.57 -4.91
C PHE A 35 -1.89 2.97 -4.62
N ALA A 36 -1.01 3.95 -4.41
CA ALA A 36 -1.39 5.36 -4.27
C ALA A 36 -2.19 5.86 -5.47
N GLY A 37 -1.71 5.59 -6.70
CA GLY A 37 -2.41 5.93 -7.93
C GLY A 37 -3.82 5.33 -8.02
N LEU A 38 -3.99 4.07 -7.59
CA LEU A 38 -5.31 3.45 -7.50
C LEU A 38 -6.21 4.17 -6.49
N VAL A 39 -5.73 4.42 -5.27
CA VAL A 39 -6.49 5.10 -4.21
C VAL A 39 -6.90 6.50 -4.64
N VAL A 40 -5.98 7.28 -5.22
CA VAL A 40 -6.26 8.63 -5.71
C VAL A 40 -7.26 8.60 -6.87
N SER A 41 -7.10 7.66 -7.82
CA SER A 41 -8.07 7.51 -8.93
C SER A 41 -9.48 7.23 -8.41
N MET A 42 -9.62 6.43 -7.37
CA MET A 42 -10.92 6.10 -6.76
C MET A 42 -11.58 7.26 -6.00
N ARG A 43 -10.84 8.33 -5.68
CA ARG A 43 -11.41 9.56 -5.09
C ARG A 43 -12.17 10.39 -6.13
N ASP A 44 -11.83 10.26 -7.42
CA ASP A 44 -12.53 10.89 -8.54
C ASP A 44 -13.41 9.87 -9.28
N ARG A 45 -14.73 10.01 -9.12
CA ARG A 45 -15.69 9.06 -9.70
C ARG A 45 -15.73 9.09 -11.23
N GLU A 46 -15.46 10.22 -11.86
CA GLU A 46 -15.45 10.31 -13.33
C GLU A 46 -14.18 9.68 -13.89
N LEU A 47 -13.03 10.01 -13.28
CA LEU A 47 -11.76 9.39 -13.64
C LEU A 47 -11.83 7.87 -13.48
N ALA A 48 -12.20 7.36 -12.30
CA ALA A 48 -12.32 5.93 -12.02
C ALA A 48 -13.17 5.21 -13.07
N ARG A 49 -14.35 5.77 -13.41
CA ARG A 49 -15.22 5.21 -14.44
C ARG A 49 -14.56 5.20 -15.82
N SER A 50 -13.88 6.28 -16.20
CA SER A 50 -13.23 6.40 -17.51
C SER A 50 -12.08 5.42 -17.73
N ILE A 51 -11.42 4.98 -16.65
CA ILE A 51 -10.35 3.96 -16.70
C ILE A 51 -10.84 2.56 -16.32
N GLY A 52 -12.16 2.35 -16.19
CA GLY A 52 -12.76 1.04 -15.97
C GLY A 52 -12.63 0.50 -14.53
N LEU A 53 -12.39 1.37 -13.54
CA LEU A 53 -12.43 0.99 -12.14
C LEU A 53 -13.88 1.00 -11.62
N ASP A 54 -14.38 -0.18 -11.29
CA ASP A 54 -15.69 -0.38 -10.65
C ASP A 54 -15.64 -1.55 -9.65
N ALA A 55 -16.80 -1.94 -9.10
CA ALA A 55 -16.89 -3.03 -8.12
C ALA A 55 -16.50 -4.43 -8.68
N LYS A 56 -16.41 -4.58 -10.00
CA LYS A 56 -16.01 -5.83 -10.68
C LYS A 56 -14.55 -5.82 -11.10
N ALA A 57 -13.89 -4.67 -11.07
CA ALA A 57 -12.48 -4.56 -11.41
C ALA A 57 -11.60 -5.50 -10.57
N ARG A 58 -10.54 -5.99 -11.20
CA ARG A 58 -9.46 -6.76 -10.56
C ARG A 58 -8.16 -6.07 -10.92
N VAL A 59 -7.56 -5.43 -9.94
CA VAL A 59 -6.36 -4.61 -10.15
C VAL A 59 -5.15 -5.35 -9.61
N LEU A 60 -4.13 -5.52 -10.44
CA LEU A 60 -2.83 -6.00 -10.02
C LEU A 60 -1.93 -4.78 -9.77
N VAL A 61 -1.38 -4.68 -8.56
CA VAL A 61 -0.37 -3.67 -8.21
C VAL A 61 0.93 -4.40 -7.90
N ILE A 62 2.04 -3.91 -8.45
CA ILE A 62 3.37 -4.45 -8.18
C ILE A 62 4.09 -3.53 -7.20
N ASN A 63 4.39 -4.06 -6.02
CA ASN A 63 5.27 -3.41 -5.07
C ASN A 63 6.73 -3.68 -5.47
N THR A 64 7.41 -2.67 -6.01
CA THR A 64 8.75 -2.80 -6.60
C THR A 64 9.88 -2.77 -5.58
N GLU A 65 9.65 -2.20 -4.40
CA GLU A 65 10.67 -2.08 -3.35
C GLU A 65 10.07 -2.14 -1.94
N GLY A 66 10.85 -2.67 -0.99
CA GLY A 66 10.56 -2.56 0.44
C GLY A 66 11.12 -1.26 1.03
N ALA A 67 11.43 -1.26 2.32
CA ALA A 67 12.04 -0.13 3.01
C ALA A 67 13.54 0.01 2.66
N THR A 68 13.86 0.54 1.48
CA THR A 68 15.25 0.77 1.01
C THR A 68 16.01 1.77 1.87
N ALA A 69 15.30 2.68 2.55
CA ALA A 69 15.83 3.58 3.58
C ALA A 69 15.10 3.36 4.93
N PRO A 70 15.54 2.40 5.76
CA PRO A 70 14.79 1.97 6.96
C PRO A 70 14.46 3.10 7.95
N GLY A 71 15.39 4.03 8.18
CA GLY A 71 15.14 5.17 9.09
C GLY A 71 14.10 6.15 8.55
N VAL A 72 14.07 6.39 7.24
CA VAL A 72 13.06 7.23 6.59
C VAL A 72 11.71 6.54 6.60
N TYR A 73 11.68 5.25 6.25
CA TYR A 73 10.48 4.43 6.31
C TYR A 73 9.85 4.46 7.71
N ALA A 74 10.63 4.16 8.75
CA ALA A 74 10.13 4.13 10.12
C ALA A 74 9.56 5.48 10.57
N ARG A 75 10.20 6.59 10.18
CA ARG A 75 9.70 7.94 10.46
C ARG A 75 8.38 8.24 9.77
N LEU A 76 8.22 7.84 8.50
CA LEU A 76 7.03 8.16 7.70
C LEU A 76 5.85 7.24 8.01
N VAL A 77 6.12 5.95 8.25
CA VAL A 77 5.11 4.92 8.50
C VAL A 77 4.73 4.83 9.98
N GLY A 78 5.63 5.20 10.89
CA GLY A 78 5.43 5.07 12.34
C GLY A 78 5.66 3.66 12.88
N ALA A 79 6.22 2.76 12.06
CA ALA A 79 6.64 1.40 12.42
C ALA A 79 7.85 0.99 11.58
N SER A 80 8.71 0.13 12.13
CA SER A 80 9.85 -0.41 11.38
C SER A 80 9.42 -1.44 10.34
N ALA A 81 10.26 -1.67 9.32
CA ALA A 81 10.00 -2.70 8.31
C ALA A 81 9.96 -4.11 8.94
N GLU A 82 10.77 -4.33 9.97
CA GLU A 82 10.85 -5.58 10.74
C GLU A 82 9.54 -5.83 11.51
N GLU A 83 8.98 -4.80 12.15
CA GLU A 83 7.70 -4.88 12.86
C GLU A 83 6.56 -5.23 11.90
N VAL A 84 6.48 -4.54 10.76
CA VAL A 84 5.48 -4.81 9.71
C VAL A 84 5.65 -6.24 9.17
N SER A 85 6.87 -6.66 8.87
CA SER A 85 7.17 -8.01 8.39
C SER A 85 6.83 -9.09 9.43
N ALA A 86 7.01 -8.79 10.73
CA ALA A 86 6.60 -9.69 11.81
C ALA A 86 5.07 -9.85 11.82
N ARG A 87 4.32 -8.76 11.73
CA ARG A 87 2.85 -8.81 11.61
C ARG A 87 2.40 -9.56 10.37
N GLN A 88 3.08 -9.37 9.23
CA GLN A 88 2.81 -10.10 8.00
C GLN A 88 2.97 -11.62 8.17
N ARG A 89 4.07 -12.06 8.79
CA ARG A 89 4.30 -13.49 9.06
C ARG A 89 3.23 -14.08 9.97
N GLU A 90 2.83 -13.38 11.03
CA GLU A 90 1.76 -13.84 11.91
C GLU A 90 0.41 -13.88 11.20
N TRP A 91 0.14 -12.93 10.30
CA TRP A 91 -1.05 -12.97 9.44
C TRP A 91 -1.06 -14.21 8.55
N LEU A 92 0.06 -14.51 7.87
CA LEU A 92 0.17 -15.65 6.97
C LEU A 92 0.00 -16.99 7.71
N LYS A 93 0.54 -17.11 8.93
CA LYS A 93 0.35 -18.29 9.77
C LYS A 93 -1.13 -18.51 10.12
N ARG A 94 -1.87 -17.44 10.43
CA ARG A 94 -3.31 -17.53 10.73
C ARG A 94 -4.15 -17.84 9.49
N ALA A 95 -3.79 -17.31 8.34
CA ALA A 95 -4.53 -17.55 7.09
C ALA A 95 -4.34 -18.98 6.53
N ALA A 96 -3.27 -19.67 6.95
CA ALA A 96 -2.95 -21.03 6.52
C ALA A 96 -3.56 -22.14 7.41
N GLY A 97 -4.14 -21.78 8.57
CA GLY A 97 -4.80 -22.70 9.49
C GLY A 97 -6.31 -22.56 9.42
#